data_AF-H2YS99-F1
#
_entry.id   AF-H2YS99-F1
#
_cell.length_a   1.000
_cell.length_b   1.000
_cell.length_c   1.000
_cell.angle_alpha   90.00
_cell.angle_beta   90.00
_cell.angle_gamma   90.00
#
_symmetry.space_group_name_H-M   'P 1'
#
loop_
_entity.id
_entity.type
_entity.pdbx_description
1 polymer ?
#
loop_
_entity_poly.entity_id
_entity_poly.type
_entity_poly.pdbx_seq_one_letter_code
_entity_poly.pdbx_strand_id
1 'polypeptide(L)'
;MEYAINWYDQYTIRHGNVRRKIFLASDDPAIMEEAKCKYPNYQFLFGDYKSAGVNSRYSKNGLFGIVKDIFLLRECDYVVLTMSSNIGRYVQEMRQTSSQDATFLFANLDYSYYATNGRDIVHEVLLDHNPLVPCEVPSDMDRKARRHTDGSCEMTMKVGDRITNDHTMKRGTMLGGSNQRTNQVGMYPAFKVKTISVPESYPISMVENDVF
;
A
#
# COMPACT_ATOMS: atom_id res chain seq x y z
N MET A 1 0.84 -14.63 -0.11
CA MET A 1 0.63 -15.54 1.03
C MET A 1 1.68 -15.38 2.12
N GLU A 2 2.97 -15.19 1.81
CA GLU A 2 4.04 -14.99 2.81
C GLU A 2 3.70 -14.02 3.95
N TYR A 3 3.23 -12.81 3.63
CA TYR A 3 2.79 -11.83 4.64
C TYR A 3 1.67 -12.33 5.54
N ALA A 4 0.69 -13.06 4.99
CA ALA A 4 -0.40 -13.64 5.77
C ALA A 4 0.10 -14.78 6.68
N ILE A 5 1.05 -15.60 6.19
CA ILE A 5 1.69 -16.65 6.98
C ILE A 5 2.42 -16.03 8.17
N ASN A 6 3.28 -15.04 7.93
CA ASN A 6 4.03 -14.35 8.97
C ASN A 6 3.09 -13.71 10.02
N TRP A 7 2.03 -13.04 9.57
CA TRP A 7 1.04 -12.47 10.48
C TRP A 7 0.39 -13.54 11.37
N TYR A 8 -0.03 -14.67 10.80
CA TYR A 8 -0.62 -15.78 11.55
C TYR A 8 0.36 -16.44 12.52
N ASP A 9 1.63 -16.58 12.13
CA ASP A 9 2.67 -17.15 12.99
C ASP A 9 2.87 -16.25 14.23
N GLN A 10 2.96 -14.94 14.03
CA GLN A 10 3.02 -13.96 15.12
C GLN A 10 1.76 -13.98 15.99
N TYR A 11 0.59 -14.08 15.37
CA TYR A 11 -0.68 -14.12 16.08
C TYR A 11 -0.81 -15.39 16.93
N THR A 12 -0.35 -16.53 16.41
CA THR A 12 -0.35 -17.84 17.10
C THR A 12 0.56 -17.83 18.32
N ILE A 13 1.71 -17.15 18.26
CA ILE A 13 2.61 -16.99 19.42
C ILE A 13 1.90 -16.26 20.57
N ARG A 14 1.04 -15.27 20.26
CA ARG A 14 0.36 -14.44 21.28
C ARG A 14 -0.94 -15.05 21.80
N HIS A 15 -1.65 -15.80 20.97
CA HIS A 15 -3.02 -16.26 21.28
C HIS A 15 -3.15 -17.79 21.32
N GLY A 16 -2.06 -18.53 21.13
CA GLY A 16 -2.08 -19.99 20.99
C GLY A 16 -2.59 -20.43 19.62
N ASN A 17 -2.94 -21.72 19.51
CA ASN A 17 -3.33 -22.31 18.24
C ASN A 17 -4.67 -21.74 17.76
N VAL A 18 -4.66 -21.09 16.60
CA VAL A 18 -5.84 -20.43 16.00
C VAL A 18 -6.13 -21.02 14.63
N ARG A 19 -7.41 -21.08 14.27
CA ARG A 19 -7.80 -21.46 12.92
C ARG A 19 -7.43 -20.33 11.96
N ARG A 20 -6.57 -20.61 10.99
CA ARG A 20 -6.14 -19.64 9.97
C ARG A 20 -7.21 -19.48 8.90
N LYS A 21 -7.85 -18.30 8.84
CA LYS A 21 -8.89 -17.95 7.87
C LYS A 21 -8.40 -16.85 6.93
N ILE A 22 -8.69 -16.96 5.63
CA ILE A 22 -8.36 -15.92 4.66
C ILE A 22 -9.62 -15.56 3.90
N PHE A 23 -10.01 -14.29 3.94
CA PHE A 23 -10.92 -13.74 2.96
C PHE A 23 -10.13 -13.36 1.70
N LEU A 24 -10.49 -13.96 0.56
CA LEU A 24 -9.83 -13.77 -0.72
C LEU A 24 -10.80 -13.12 -1.70
N ALA A 25 -10.55 -11.85 -2.02
CA ALA A 25 -11.26 -11.10 -3.05
C ALA A 25 -10.36 -10.94 -4.28
N SER A 26 -10.84 -11.40 -5.44
CA SER A 26 -10.15 -11.28 -6.73
C SER A 26 -11.15 -11.42 -7.86
N ASP A 27 -10.86 -10.80 -9.01
CA ASP A 27 -11.58 -10.97 -10.26
C ASP A 27 -11.09 -12.17 -11.09
N ASP A 28 -10.03 -12.86 -10.65
CA ASP A 28 -9.54 -14.09 -11.26
C ASP A 28 -10.12 -15.33 -10.56
N PRO A 29 -10.97 -16.15 -11.21
CA PRO A 29 -11.49 -17.38 -10.63
C PRO A 29 -10.42 -18.46 -10.41
N ALA A 30 -9.34 -18.47 -11.21
CA ALA A 30 -8.33 -19.53 -11.18
C ALA A 30 -7.58 -19.56 -9.83
N ILE A 31 -7.39 -18.39 -9.22
CA ILE A 31 -6.67 -18.29 -7.94
C ILE A 31 -7.41 -18.95 -6.78
N MET A 32 -8.72 -19.17 -6.88
CA MET A 32 -9.52 -19.74 -5.80
C MET A 32 -9.17 -21.21 -5.58
N GLU A 33 -9.07 -21.98 -6.66
CA GLU A 33 -8.65 -23.38 -6.61
C GLU A 33 -7.15 -23.51 -6.35
N GLU A 34 -6.33 -22.64 -6.94
CA GLU A 34 -4.89 -22.60 -6.65
C GLU A 34 -4.63 -22.40 -5.14
N ALA A 35 -5.32 -21.45 -4.51
CA ALA A 35 -5.15 -21.13 -3.10
C ALA A 35 -5.49 -22.31 -2.19
N LYS A 36 -6.60 -23.02 -2.45
CA LYS A 36 -6.98 -24.23 -1.70
C LYS A 36 -5.94 -25.34 -1.85
N CYS A 37 -5.47 -25.56 -3.08
CA CYS A 37 -4.51 -26.62 -3.39
C CYS A 37 -3.14 -26.36 -2.76
N LYS A 38 -2.64 -25.13 -2.85
CA LYS A 38 -1.31 -24.77 -2.32
C LYS A 38 -1.30 -24.54 -0.81
N TYR A 39 -2.42 -24.15 -0.21
CA TYR A 39 -2.51 -23.81 1.21
C TYR A 39 -3.67 -24.55 1.91
N PRO A 40 -3.66 -25.90 1.94
CA PRO A 40 -4.78 -26.69 2.48
C PRO A 40 -5.01 -26.49 3.98
N ASN A 41 -4.01 -25.99 4.71
CA ASN A 41 -4.10 -25.69 6.14
C ASN A 41 -4.85 -24.37 6.45
N TYR A 42 -5.27 -23.64 5.42
CA TYR A 42 -6.02 -22.39 5.55
C TYR A 42 -7.47 -22.57 5.15
N GLN A 43 -8.38 -22.00 5.93
CA GLN A 43 -9.79 -21.90 5.54
C GLN A 43 -9.99 -20.65 4.69
N PHE A 44 -10.25 -20.84 3.39
CA PHE A 44 -10.56 -19.73 2.49
C PHE A 44 -12.06 -19.40 2.46
N LEU A 45 -12.36 -18.11 2.57
CA LEU A 45 -13.65 -17.49 2.28
C LEU A 45 -13.48 -16.66 1.02
N PHE A 46 -14.30 -16.86 0.00
CA PHE A 46 -14.14 -16.19 -1.29
C PHE A 46 -15.12 -15.02 -1.43
N GLY A 47 -14.63 -13.93 -2.00
CA GLY A 47 -15.43 -12.81 -2.47
C GLY A 47 -16.24 -13.14 -3.72
N ASP A 48 -16.97 -12.16 -4.24
CA ASP A 48 -17.81 -12.33 -5.44
C ASP A 48 -17.01 -12.18 -6.75
N TYR A 49 -16.16 -13.17 -7.01
CA TYR A 49 -15.30 -13.21 -8.21
C TYR A 49 -16.10 -13.29 -9.53
N LYS A 50 -17.29 -13.91 -9.52
CA LYS A 50 -18.11 -14.08 -10.72
C LYS A 50 -18.62 -12.74 -11.23
N SER A 51 -19.05 -11.87 -10.31
CA SER A 51 -19.57 -10.54 -10.64
C SER A 51 -18.45 -9.55 -11.01
N ALA A 52 -17.22 -9.78 -10.53
CA ALA A 52 -16.06 -8.90 -10.73
C ALA A 52 -15.43 -8.99 -12.13
N GLY A 53 -15.79 -10.01 -12.92
CA GLY A 53 -15.30 -10.22 -14.28
C GLY A 53 -15.62 -9.06 -15.23
N VAL A 54 -14.81 -8.91 -16.28
CA VAL A 54 -14.90 -7.79 -17.24
C VAL A 54 -16.31 -7.62 -17.83
N ASN A 55 -17.00 -8.72 -18.09
CA ASN A 55 -18.34 -8.71 -18.71
C ASN A 55 -19.47 -8.35 -17.74
N SER A 56 -19.24 -8.43 -16.43
CA SER A 56 -20.28 -8.30 -15.39
C SER A 56 -20.03 -7.17 -14.39
N ARG A 57 -18.82 -6.60 -14.37
CA ARG A 57 -18.40 -5.61 -13.34
C ARG A 57 -19.20 -4.31 -13.34
N TYR A 58 -19.81 -3.95 -14.46
CA TYR A 58 -20.69 -2.76 -14.55
C TYR A 58 -22.18 -3.09 -14.39
N SER A 59 -22.51 -4.29 -13.93
CA SER A 59 -23.88 -4.67 -13.58
C SER A 59 -24.21 -4.31 -12.12
N LYS A 60 -25.51 -4.29 -11.79
CA LYS A 60 -25.97 -4.17 -10.40
C LYS A 60 -25.33 -5.22 -9.49
N ASN A 61 -25.22 -6.46 -9.96
CA ASN A 61 -24.56 -7.53 -9.21
C ASN A 61 -23.06 -7.28 -9.03
N GLY A 62 -22.37 -6.76 -10.05
CA GLY A 62 -20.97 -6.35 -9.94
C GLY A 62 -20.75 -5.27 -8.89
N LEU A 63 -21.64 -4.27 -8.83
CA LEU A 63 -21.62 -3.25 -7.78
C LEU A 63 -21.85 -3.84 -6.38
N PHE A 64 -22.85 -4.70 -6.21
CA PHE A 64 -23.09 -5.36 -4.92
C PHE A 64 -21.92 -6.25 -4.50
N GLY A 65 -21.32 -6.98 -5.46
CA GLY A 65 -20.16 -7.84 -5.23
C GLY A 65 -18.96 -7.05 -4.71
N ILE A 66 -18.57 -5.98 -5.42
CA ILE A 66 -17.40 -5.19 -5.00
C ILE A 66 -17.63 -4.47 -3.67
N VAL A 67 -18.84 -3.95 -3.43
CA VAL A 67 -19.19 -3.33 -2.14
C VAL A 67 -19.06 -4.35 -1.01
N LYS A 68 -19.63 -5.55 -1.19
CA LYS A 68 -19.52 -6.63 -0.21
C LYS A 68 -18.06 -7.01 0.07
N ASP A 69 -17.25 -7.15 -0.98
CA ASP A 69 -15.84 -7.51 -0.85
C ASP A 69 -15.06 -6.43 -0.08
N ILE A 70 -15.31 -5.15 -0.35
CA ILE A 70 -14.69 -4.03 0.38
C ILE A 70 -15.04 -4.08 1.87
N PHE A 71 -16.32 -4.25 2.22
CA PHE A 71 -16.74 -4.33 3.62
C PHE A 71 -16.10 -5.53 4.32
N LEU A 72 -16.05 -6.71 3.69
CA LEU A 72 -15.41 -7.88 4.28
C LEU A 72 -13.89 -7.72 4.42
N LEU A 73 -13.22 -7.06 3.46
CA LEU A 73 -11.79 -6.74 3.57
C LEU A 73 -11.51 -5.73 4.68
N ARG A 74 -12.39 -4.73 4.87
CA ARG A 74 -12.28 -3.74 5.94
C ARG A 74 -12.29 -4.41 7.32
N GLU A 75 -13.17 -5.38 7.52
CA GLU A 75 -13.33 -6.11 8.80
C GLU A 75 -12.24 -7.16 9.06
N CYS A 76 -11.30 -7.36 8.12
CA CYS A 76 -10.17 -8.26 8.36
C CYS A 76 -9.17 -7.65 9.36
N ASP A 77 -8.63 -8.49 10.26
CA ASP A 77 -7.61 -8.08 11.24
C ASP A 77 -6.31 -7.59 10.57
N TYR A 78 -5.99 -8.15 9.40
CA TYR A 78 -4.83 -7.82 8.60
C TYR A 78 -5.16 -7.96 7.12
N VAL A 79 -4.65 -7.06 6.29
CA VAL A 79 -4.92 -7.07 4.84
C VAL A 79 -3.61 -7.12 4.06
N VAL A 80 -3.55 -7.98 3.05
CA VAL A 80 -2.45 -8.02 2.08
C VAL A 80 -3.01 -7.56 0.74
N LEU A 81 -2.49 -6.47 0.19
CA LEU A 81 -3.05 -5.82 -0.99
C LEU A 81 -1.98 -5.20 -1.89
N THR A 82 -2.41 -4.69 -3.03
CA THR A 82 -1.63 -3.84 -3.95
C THR A 82 -2.17 -2.42 -3.89
N MET A 83 -1.32 -1.45 -3.59
CA MET A 83 -1.67 -0.03 -3.60
C MET A 83 -1.78 0.54 -5.01
N SER A 84 -1.35 -0.17 -6.06
CA SER A 84 -1.71 0.17 -7.45
C SER A 84 -3.22 0.08 -7.70
N SER A 85 -3.92 -0.80 -6.98
CA SER A 85 -5.37 -0.96 -7.06
C SER A 85 -6.10 0.14 -6.28
N ASN A 86 -7.02 0.84 -6.94
CA ASN A 86 -7.91 1.79 -6.28
C ASN A 86 -8.71 1.14 -5.15
N ILE A 87 -9.11 -0.13 -5.32
CA ILE A 87 -9.83 -0.90 -4.29
C ILE A 87 -8.92 -1.15 -3.08
N GLY A 88 -7.64 -1.48 -3.31
CA GLY A 88 -6.68 -1.68 -2.22
C GLY A 88 -6.48 -0.42 -1.39
N ARG A 89 -6.33 0.74 -2.05
CA ARG A 89 -6.22 2.04 -1.35
C ARG A 89 -7.49 2.38 -0.57
N TYR A 90 -8.65 2.20 -1.21
CA TYR A 90 -9.93 2.48 -0.59
C TYR A 90 -10.23 1.60 0.63
N VAL A 91 -9.90 0.30 0.58
CA VAL A 91 -10.01 -0.59 1.74
C VAL A 91 -9.15 -0.08 2.90
N GLN A 92 -7.90 0.32 2.64
CA GLN A 92 -7.03 0.84 3.70
C GLN A 92 -7.56 2.16 4.28
N GLU A 93 -8.07 3.06 3.45
CA GLU A 93 -8.72 4.30 3.88
C GLU A 93 -9.96 4.01 4.76
N MET A 94 -10.81 3.07 4.35
CA MET A 94 -11.97 2.67 5.14
C MET A 94 -11.59 2.05 6.49
N ARG A 95 -10.45 1.35 6.58
CA ARG A 95 -9.98 0.78 7.86
C ARG A 95 -9.52 1.85 8.85
N GLN A 96 -9.04 3.00 8.37
CA GLN A 96 -8.69 4.15 9.22
C GLN A 96 -9.91 4.81 9.88
N THR A 97 -11.13 4.48 9.43
CA THR A 97 -12.38 4.94 10.09
C THR A 97 -12.78 4.10 11.30
N SER A 98 -12.04 3.02 11.59
CA SER A 98 -12.29 2.18 12.76
C SER A 98 -11.76 2.84 14.04
N SER A 99 -12.07 2.27 15.20
CA SER A 99 -11.59 2.76 16.49
C SER A 99 -10.10 2.50 16.74
N GLN A 100 -9.44 1.72 15.88
CA GLN A 100 -8.04 1.35 16.00
C GLN A 100 -7.21 1.97 14.88
N ASP A 101 -5.96 2.34 15.18
CA ASP A 101 -5.00 2.77 14.17
C ASP A 101 -4.62 1.59 13.26
N ALA A 102 -5.19 1.58 12.06
CA ALA A 102 -4.96 0.53 11.08
C ALA A 102 -3.72 0.78 10.20
N THR A 103 -2.92 1.82 10.51
CA THR A 103 -1.78 2.26 9.68
C THR A 103 -0.76 1.16 9.45
N PHE A 104 -0.55 0.26 10.41
CA PHE A 104 0.41 -0.83 10.28
C PHE A 104 -0.24 -2.21 10.17
N LEU A 105 -1.57 -2.26 10.08
CA LEU A 105 -2.33 -3.52 9.99
C LEU A 105 -2.51 -4.01 8.56
N PHE A 106 -1.52 -3.77 7.69
CA PHE A 106 -1.53 -4.26 6.31
C PHE A 106 -0.13 -4.56 5.77
N ALA A 107 -0.08 -5.34 4.69
CA ALA A 107 1.09 -5.44 3.81
C ALA A 107 0.72 -4.97 2.41
N ASN A 108 1.60 -4.20 1.80
CA ASN A 108 1.44 -3.76 0.43
C ASN A 108 2.57 -4.30 -0.47
N LEU A 109 2.16 -4.86 -1.61
CA LEU A 109 3.02 -5.63 -2.50
C LEU A 109 3.71 -4.79 -3.58
N ASP A 110 3.21 -3.60 -3.92
CA ASP A 110 3.74 -2.81 -5.03
C ASP A 110 4.02 -1.36 -4.60
N TYR A 111 3.10 -0.43 -4.83
CA TYR A 111 3.31 1.02 -4.79
C TYR A 111 3.25 1.58 -3.38
N SER A 112 3.94 2.67 -3.07
CA SER A 112 3.64 3.42 -1.84
C SER A 112 2.19 3.95 -1.90
N TYR A 113 1.59 4.23 -0.74
CA TYR A 113 0.25 4.85 -0.71
C TYR A 113 0.28 6.18 -1.46
N TYR A 114 -0.77 6.47 -2.24
CA TYR A 114 -0.95 7.75 -2.92
C TYR A 114 -2.43 8.06 -3.13
N ALA A 115 -2.77 9.34 -3.08
CA ALA A 115 -4.08 9.83 -3.52
C ALA A 115 -3.97 10.28 -4.99
N THR A 116 -4.89 9.83 -5.84
CA THR A 116 -4.93 10.27 -7.24
C THR A 116 -5.17 11.78 -7.28
N ASN A 117 -4.32 12.53 -7.98
CA ASN A 117 -4.32 13.99 -8.00
C ASN A 117 -4.13 14.64 -6.61
N GLY A 118 -3.62 13.87 -5.64
CA GLY A 118 -3.19 14.39 -4.35
C GLY A 118 -1.88 15.16 -4.46
N ARG A 119 -1.46 15.76 -3.35
CA ARG A 119 -0.12 16.35 -3.24
C ARG A 119 0.94 15.27 -3.22
N ASP A 120 2.11 15.62 -3.73
CA ASP A 120 3.28 14.78 -3.63
C ASP A 120 3.65 14.54 -2.15
N ILE A 121 3.94 13.28 -1.83
CA ILE A 121 4.50 12.92 -0.53
C ILE A 121 5.98 13.31 -0.54
N VAL A 122 6.38 14.17 0.40
CA VAL A 122 7.77 14.60 0.53
C VAL A 122 8.37 14.00 1.80
N HIS A 123 9.58 13.46 1.66
CA HIS A 123 10.36 12.92 2.76
C HIS A 123 11.53 13.85 3.09
N GLU A 124 11.84 14.01 4.37
CA GLU A 124 13.04 14.67 4.88
C GLU A 124 14.07 13.62 5.29
N VAL A 125 15.32 13.77 4.84
CA VAL A 125 16.42 12.86 5.16
C VAL A 125 16.94 13.11 6.56
N LEU A 126 16.96 12.06 7.37
CA LEU A 126 17.46 12.07 8.76
C LEU A 126 18.86 11.49 8.89
N LEU A 127 19.26 10.62 7.97
CA LEU A 127 20.55 9.96 7.98
C LEU A 127 21.20 10.02 6.59
N ASP A 128 22.47 10.39 6.56
CA ASP A 128 23.28 10.35 5.34
C ASP A 128 23.23 8.95 4.70
N HIS A 129 23.25 8.94 3.36
CA HIS A 129 23.34 7.72 2.58
C HIS A 129 24.28 7.92 1.42
N ASN A 130 25.38 7.16 1.44
CA ASN A 130 26.26 7.02 0.31
C ASN A 130 26.10 5.58 -0.18
N PRO A 131 25.53 5.37 -1.38
CA PRO A 131 25.37 4.04 -1.95
C PRO A 131 26.73 3.45 -2.33
N LEU A 132 26.84 2.12 -2.32
CA LEU A 132 28.07 1.43 -2.76
C LEU A 132 28.33 1.65 -4.26
N VAL A 133 27.26 1.76 -5.04
CA VAL A 133 27.28 2.05 -6.48
C VAL A 133 26.46 3.34 -6.69
N PRO A 134 27.09 4.44 -7.13
CA PRO A 134 26.38 5.69 -7.40
C PRO A 134 25.32 5.51 -8.49
N CYS A 135 24.17 6.18 -8.34
CA CYS A 135 23.17 6.16 -9.39
C CYS A 135 23.54 7.06 -10.57
N GLU A 136 23.74 6.46 -11.75
CA GLU A 136 24.05 7.13 -13.02
C GLU A 136 22.82 7.24 -13.94
N VAL A 137 21.61 7.45 -13.38
CA VAL A 137 20.41 7.62 -14.22
C VAL A 137 20.45 9.01 -14.89
N PRO A 138 20.41 9.09 -16.23
CA PRO A 138 20.37 10.38 -16.94
C PRO A 138 19.13 11.18 -16.56
N SER A 139 19.32 12.48 -16.32
CA SER A 139 18.24 13.40 -15.89
C SER A 139 17.14 13.58 -16.95
N ASP A 140 17.41 13.24 -18.20
CA ASP A 140 16.53 13.32 -19.37
C ASP A 140 15.89 11.97 -19.77
N MET A 141 16.17 10.88 -19.02
CA MET A 141 15.61 9.56 -19.31
C MET A 141 14.07 9.59 -19.30
N ASP A 142 13.42 8.93 -20.26
CA ASP A 142 11.97 8.88 -20.39
C ASP A 142 11.27 8.31 -19.12
N ARG A 143 10.08 8.81 -18.78
CA ARG A 143 9.35 8.42 -17.57
C ARG A 143 8.93 6.94 -17.57
N LYS A 144 8.68 6.33 -18.74
CA LYS A 144 8.43 4.88 -18.82
C LYS A 144 9.73 4.09 -18.69
N ALA A 145 10.83 4.57 -19.25
CA ALA A 145 12.15 3.96 -19.04
C ALA A 145 12.57 4.00 -17.55
N ARG A 146 12.25 5.09 -16.83
CA ARG A 146 12.47 5.20 -15.37
C ARG A 146 11.71 4.15 -14.55
N ARG A 147 10.47 3.83 -14.93
CA ARG A 147 9.69 2.72 -14.32
C ARG A 147 10.33 1.35 -14.57
N HIS A 148 11.15 1.20 -15.61
CA HIS A 148 11.91 -0.03 -15.84
C HIS A 148 13.30 0.00 -15.18
N THR A 149 13.75 1.16 -14.70
CA THR A 149 14.92 1.29 -13.79
C THR A 149 14.56 1.10 -12.32
N ASP A 150 13.29 0.79 -12.01
CA ASP A 150 12.78 0.47 -10.67
C ASP A 150 13.72 -0.49 -9.92
N GLY A 151 14.56 0.08 -9.05
CA GLY A 151 15.42 -0.69 -8.16
C GLY A 151 16.80 -1.10 -8.69
N SER A 152 17.37 -0.45 -9.71
CA SER A 152 18.75 -0.73 -10.14
C SER A 152 19.82 0.14 -9.47
N CYS A 153 19.48 1.34 -8.97
CA CYS A 153 20.45 2.24 -8.36
C CYS A 153 19.90 2.94 -7.09
N GLU A 154 20.80 3.18 -6.14
CA GLU A 154 20.53 3.96 -4.93
C GLU A 154 21.08 5.38 -5.11
N MET A 155 20.35 6.39 -4.62
CA MET A 155 20.79 7.78 -4.70
C MET A 155 21.60 8.19 -3.46
N THR A 156 22.47 9.18 -3.62
CA THR A 156 23.14 9.80 -2.48
C THR A 156 22.20 10.76 -1.77
N MET A 157 22.15 10.69 -0.44
CA MET A 157 21.35 11.57 0.40
C MET A 157 22.19 12.23 1.48
N LYS A 158 21.89 13.50 1.78
CA LYS A 158 22.43 14.23 2.93
C LYS A 158 21.32 14.60 3.89
N VAL A 159 21.63 14.62 5.19
CA VAL A 159 20.68 15.09 6.22
C VAL A 159 20.12 16.47 5.83
N GLY A 160 18.79 16.61 5.93
CA GLY A 160 18.05 17.81 5.53
C GLY A 160 17.63 17.85 4.06
N ASP A 161 18.10 16.92 3.22
CA ASP A 161 17.60 16.78 1.85
C ASP A 161 16.09 16.48 1.86
N ARG A 162 15.38 17.03 0.88
CA ARG A 162 13.96 16.75 0.64
C ARG A 162 13.83 15.87 -0.59
N ILE A 163 13.05 14.80 -0.47
CA ILE A 163 12.84 13.82 -1.53
C ILE A 163 11.36 13.76 -1.85
N THR A 164 11.01 14.08 -3.09
CA THR A 164 9.65 13.84 -3.62
C THR A 164 9.52 12.34 -3.89
N ASN A 165 8.63 11.66 -3.17
CA ASN A 165 8.41 10.23 -3.32
C ASN A 165 7.75 9.92 -4.66
N ASP A 166 8.28 8.92 -5.38
CA ASP A 166 7.58 8.29 -6.48
C ASP A 166 6.91 7.03 -5.95
N HIS A 167 5.58 7.04 -5.90
CA HIS A 167 4.80 5.93 -5.37
C HIS A 167 5.01 4.63 -6.15
N THR A 168 5.40 4.69 -7.42
CA THR A 168 5.64 3.50 -8.24
C THR A 168 6.98 2.83 -7.91
N MET A 169 7.94 3.58 -7.38
CA MET A 169 9.27 3.09 -7.03
C MET A 169 9.30 2.60 -5.58
N LYS A 170 8.92 1.35 -5.35
CA LYS A 170 9.01 0.72 -4.02
C LYS A 170 9.52 -0.72 -4.13
N ARG A 171 10.46 -1.09 -3.26
CA ARG A 171 11.04 -2.43 -3.21
C ARG A 171 11.43 -2.81 -1.78
N GLY A 172 10.67 -3.69 -1.15
CA GLY A 172 10.91 -4.09 0.24
C GLY A 172 10.94 -2.86 1.16
N THR A 173 12.06 -2.63 1.83
CA THR A 173 12.29 -1.48 2.72
C THR A 173 12.86 -0.24 2.00
N MET A 174 13.00 -0.29 0.67
CA MET A 174 13.48 0.80 -0.15
C MET A 174 12.31 1.55 -0.77
N LEU A 175 12.39 2.87 -0.74
CA LEU A 175 11.48 3.79 -1.43
C LEU A 175 12.25 4.46 -2.56
N GLY A 176 11.56 5.01 -3.55
CA GLY A 176 12.17 5.78 -4.63
C GLY A 176 11.56 7.16 -4.77
N GLY A 177 12.24 8.00 -5.53
CA GLY A 177 11.83 9.38 -5.71
C GLY A 177 12.93 10.24 -6.31
N SER A 178 12.74 11.55 -6.22
CA SER A 178 13.68 12.56 -6.71
C SER A 178 14.16 13.45 -5.57
N ASN A 179 15.49 13.55 -5.40
CA ASN A 179 16.10 14.46 -4.43
C ASN A 179 16.02 15.90 -4.96
N GLN A 180 15.33 16.78 -4.24
CA GLN A 180 15.11 18.17 -4.64
C GLN A 180 16.39 19.01 -4.67
N ARG A 181 17.44 18.63 -3.92
CA ARG A 181 18.72 19.34 -3.92
C ARG A 181 19.57 19.00 -5.14
N THR A 182 19.62 17.72 -5.52
CA THR A 182 20.52 17.22 -6.59
C THR A 182 19.81 16.96 -7.91
N ASN A 183 18.47 16.92 -7.91
CA ASN A 183 17.63 16.40 -8.99
C ASN A 183 17.92 14.93 -9.39
N GLN A 184 18.64 14.20 -8.54
CA GLN A 184 18.93 12.79 -8.76
C GLN A 184 17.69 11.94 -8.44
N VAL A 185 17.36 11.02 -9.34
CA VAL A 185 16.30 10.01 -9.15
C VAL A 185 16.94 8.68 -8.79
N GLY A 186 16.34 7.94 -7.87
CA GLY A 186 16.88 6.66 -7.41
C GLY A 186 16.15 6.12 -6.19
N MET A 187 16.61 4.96 -5.70
CA MET A 187 16.09 4.37 -4.47
C MET A 187 16.83 4.89 -3.24
N TYR A 188 16.17 4.84 -2.09
CA TYR A 188 16.73 5.15 -0.79
C TYR A 188 16.09 4.30 0.33
N PRO A 189 16.81 4.01 1.43
CA PRO A 189 16.25 3.23 2.52
C PRO A 189 15.18 3.99 3.30
N ALA A 190 14.00 3.38 3.48
CA ALA A 190 12.85 4.01 4.15
C ALA A 190 13.15 4.46 5.58
N PHE A 191 13.99 3.72 6.31
CA PHE A 191 14.32 4.02 7.71
C PHE A 191 15.21 5.26 7.88
N LYS A 192 15.78 5.81 6.80
CA LYS A 192 16.65 6.99 6.83
C LYS A 192 15.90 8.30 6.64
N VAL A 193 14.58 8.26 6.47
CA VAL A 193 13.76 9.42 6.18
C VAL A 193 12.53 9.48 7.09
N LYS A 194 11.92 10.66 7.19
CA LYS A 194 10.57 10.83 7.75
C LYS A 194 9.68 11.54 6.75
N THR A 195 8.37 11.30 6.83
CA THR A 195 7.38 12.02 6.03
C THR A 195 7.19 13.44 6.57
N ILE A 196 7.20 14.43 5.66
CA ILE A 196 6.87 15.82 5.99
C ILE A 196 5.35 15.95 5.94
N SER A 197 4.73 16.16 7.10
CA SER A 197 3.32 16.53 7.20
C SER A 197 3.16 18.03 7.00
N VAL A 198 2.41 18.42 5.97
CA VAL A 198 2.10 19.83 5.68
C VAL A 198 0.71 20.14 6.20
N PRO A 199 0.56 20.97 7.26
CA PRO A 199 -0.75 21.41 7.70
C PRO A 199 -1.36 22.37 6.67
N GLU A 200 -2.67 22.28 6.51
CA GLU A 200 -3.44 23.17 5.66
C GLU A 200 -4.62 23.73 6.45
N SER A 201 -4.98 24.99 6.17
CA SER A 201 -6.10 25.65 6.85
C SER A 201 -7.42 25.17 6.25
N TYR A 202 -8.21 24.46 7.04
CA TYR A 202 -9.59 24.07 6.69
C TYR A 202 -10.60 24.90 7.50
N PRO A 203 -11.79 25.18 6.95
CA PRO A 203 -12.88 25.77 7.72
C PRO A 203 -13.23 24.87 8.92
N ILE A 204 -13.22 25.43 10.12
CA ILE A 204 -13.70 24.74 11.32
C ILE A 204 -15.18 25.08 11.45
N SER A 205 -16.06 24.10 11.19
CA SER A 205 -17.47 24.24 11.53
C SER A 205 -17.60 24.16 13.04
N MET A 206 -17.87 25.29 13.69
CA MET A 206 -18.32 25.30 15.09
C MET A 206 -19.72 24.67 15.08
N VAL A 207 -19.82 23.40 15.48
CA VAL A 207 -21.14 22.80 15.74
C VAL A 207 -21.68 23.55 16.95
N GLU A 208 -22.64 24.46 16.73
CA GLU A 208 -23.48 24.95 17.81
C GLU A 208 -24.17 23.71 18.37
N ASN A 209 -23.83 23.33 19.61
CA ASN A 209 -24.54 22.27 20.30
C ASN A 209 -25.97 22.78 20.47
N ASP A 210 -26.89 22.27 19.65
CA ASP A 210 -28.32 22.45 19.86
C ASP A 210 -28.62 22.00 21.30
N VAL A 211 -28.99 22.97 22.13
CA VAL A 211 -29.43 22.75 23.51
C VAL A 211 -30.79 22.07 23.41
N PHE A 212 -30.80 20.75 23.57
CA PHE A 212 -32.02 19.97 23.80
C PHE A 212 -32.58 20.22 25.20
#